data_AF-A0A182XE08-F1
#
_entry.id   AF-A0A182XE08-F1
#
_cell.length_a   1.000
_cell.length_b   1.000
_cell.length_c   1.000
_cell.angle_alpha   90.00
_cell.angle_beta   90.00
_cell.angle_gamma   90.00
#
_symmetry.space_group_name_H-M   'P 1'
#
loop_
_entity.id
_entity.type
_entity.pdbx_description
1 polymer ?
#
loop_
_entity_poly.entity_id
_entity_poly.type
_entity_poly.pdbx_seq_one_letter_code
_entity_poly.pdbx_strand_id
1 'polypeptide(L)'
;MDATVDGRVPPDDPARTATSAPPNCPHRPQEQHHPQPHQPQWNLTTDNAHASLPGAIQRKSRSNDRSKERAEPGAALEPADHYGDDGGGPRGRGSSDKLVVHLIIGFRDICVFTLVLPLGTLFVCFVSAYVFQPEEIHETHCRVYNIIPSISAITGVSPQRYLWRVSIALHIGPRFIIGFVYRNWYRAMVAGLNDPARVTKACRMINIVYWLNLVEISALCGVTYISNKENYPLHEKVFIIFMTTSLSYMLATLKLLKILQPDGPQTPNEESSLRYKQAFFALSIASTVGLILWFALCEYIVASANMGFHCTTMLDFPTEHFLIAKNAKQYKKQQTSLGWKVD
;
A
#
# COMPACT_ATOMS: atom_id res chain seq x y z
N MET A 1 -57.38 -44.92 -25.70
CA MET A 1 -58.63 -44.96 -24.91
C MET A 1 -59.17 -43.56 -24.91
N ASP A 2 -60.23 -43.35 -25.68
CA ASP A 2 -60.79 -42.07 -26.04
C ASP A 2 -61.88 -41.58 -25.08
N ALA A 3 -62.10 -40.26 -25.06
CA ALA A 3 -63.42 -39.59 -25.05
C ALA A 3 -63.19 -38.05 -24.97
N THR A 4 -63.18 -37.31 -26.08
CA THR A 4 -64.33 -36.55 -26.65
C THR A 4 -65.02 -35.60 -25.64
N VAL A 5 -64.78 -34.28 -25.69
CA VAL A 5 -65.32 -33.26 -26.66
C VAL A 5 -66.73 -32.79 -26.30
N ASP A 6 -66.87 -31.48 -26.02
CA ASP A 6 -67.87 -30.64 -26.71
C ASP A 6 -67.52 -29.13 -26.60
N GLY A 7 -68.06 -28.28 -27.48
CA GLY A 7 -67.88 -26.82 -27.43
C GLY A 7 -68.77 -26.06 -28.43
N ARG A 8 -69.01 -24.76 -28.21
CA ARG A 8 -69.66 -23.86 -29.20
C ARG A 8 -69.56 -22.35 -28.91
N VAL A 9 -69.48 -21.58 -30.00
CA VAL A 9 -69.39 -20.10 -30.13
C VAL A 9 -70.18 -19.72 -31.41
N PRO A 10 -71.18 -18.81 -31.36
CA PRO A 10 -71.03 -17.39 -31.78
C PRO A 10 -71.99 -16.44 -30.95
N PRO A 11 -72.32 -15.17 -31.31
CA PRO A 11 -71.94 -14.36 -32.49
C PRO A 11 -71.50 -12.89 -32.23
N ASP A 12 -71.18 -12.20 -33.34
CA ASP A 12 -70.53 -10.88 -33.44
C ASP A 12 -71.46 -9.65 -33.65
N ASP A 13 -70.92 -8.45 -33.30
CA ASP A 13 -71.04 -7.12 -33.96
C ASP A 13 -72.42 -6.37 -34.09
N PRO A 14 -72.49 -5.05 -34.46
CA PRO A 14 -71.43 -4.06 -34.72
C PRO A 14 -71.61 -2.60 -34.17
N ALA A 15 -70.52 -1.81 -34.32
CA ALA A 15 -70.44 -0.36 -34.62
C ALA A 15 -70.74 0.76 -33.58
N ARG A 16 -69.73 1.61 -33.31
CA ARG A 16 -69.76 3.07 -33.64
C ARG A 16 -68.40 3.78 -33.60
N THR A 17 -68.30 4.84 -34.40
CA THR A 17 -67.12 5.64 -34.77
C THR A 17 -66.75 6.73 -33.74
N ALA A 18 -65.46 7.12 -33.66
CA ALA A 18 -64.96 8.51 -33.90
C ALA A 18 -63.68 8.92 -33.11
N THR A 19 -62.68 9.39 -33.87
CA THR A 19 -61.74 10.52 -33.59
C THR A 19 -61.29 10.88 -32.16
N SER A 20 -59.97 10.95 -31.92
CA SER A 20 -59.18 12.21 -31.90
C SER A 20 -57.75 12.02 -31.35
N ALA A 21 -56.87 12.99 -31.62
CA ALA A 21 -55.41 12.94 -31.40
C ALA A 21 -54.95 13.46 -30.01
N PRO A 22 -53.72 13.15 -29.56
CA PRO A 22 -53.18 13.65 -28.28
C PRO A 22 -52.64 15.09 -28.37
N PRO A 23 -52.66 15.88 -27.28
CA PRO A 23 -51.95 17.15 -27.20
C PRO A 23 -50.50 17.00 -26.70
N ASN A 24 -49.57 17.15 -27.65
CA ASN A 24 -48.46 18.12 -27.64
C ASN A 24 -47.66 18.40 -26.35
N CYS A 25 -46.41 17.91 -26.33
CA CYS A 25 -45.27 18.75 -25.96
C CYS A 25 -44.78 19.52 -27.22
N PRO A 26 -44.34 20.79 -27.12
CA PRO A 26 -43.93 21.56 -28.29
C PRO A 26 -42.49 21.25 -28.77
N HIS A 27 -42.35 20.97 -30.08
CA HIS A 27 -41.10 21.19 -30.85
C HIS A 27 -40.88 22.70 -31.07
N ARG A 28 -39.71 23.24 -31.48
CA ARG A 28 -38.84 22.99 -32.66
C ARG A 28 -37.62 23.98 -32.57
N PRO A 29 -36.65 24.06 -33.52
CA PRO A 29 -36.20 23.12 -34.57
C PRO A 29 -34.69 22.79 -34.53
N GLN A 30 -34.25 21.88 -35.41
CA GLN A 30 -32.84 21.62 -35.77
C GLN A 30 -32.31 22.65 -36.78
N GLU A 31 -30.99 22.74 -36.91
CA GLU A 31 -30.35 22.81 -38.24
C GLU A 31 -29.06 21.96 -38.27
N GLN A 32 -28.76 21.36 -39.42
CA GLN A 32 -27.56 20.55 -39.68
C GLN A 32 -26.64 21.32 -40.64
N HIS A 33 -25.31 21.24 -40.46
CA HIS A 33 -24.38 20.83 -41.52
C HIS A 33 -22.93 20.66 -40.99
N HIS A 34 -22.25 19.63 -41.49
CA HIS A 34 -20.79 19.54 -41.53
C HIS A 34 -20.37 19.87 -42.98
N PRO A 35 -19.21 20.52 -43.20
CA PRO A 35 -18.05 19.72 -43.63
C PRO A 35 -16.67 20.22 -43.17
N GLN A 36 -15.75 19.27 -42.95
CA GLN A 36 -14.30 19.44 -43.16
C GLN A 36 -13.99 19.26 -44.68
N PRO A 37 -12.83 19.71 -45.23
CA PRO A 37 -11.51 19.74 -44.59
C PRO A 37 -10.70 21.05 -44.83
N HIS A 38 -9.47 21.13 -44.30
CA HIS A 38 -8.25 21.55 -45.02
C HIS A 38 -7.03 21.61 -44.06
N GLN A 39 -5.94 20.94 -44.44
CA GLN A 39 -4.59 21.20 -43.90
C GLN A 39 -4.06 22.54 -44.41
N PRO A 40 -3.05 23.11 -43.74
CA PRO A 40 -1.78 23.25 -44.43
C PRO A 40 -0.56 22.77 -43.62
N GLN A 41 0.31 22.06 -44.32
CA GLN A 41 1.70 21.79 -43.94
C GLN A 41 2.56 23.04 -44.20
N TRP A 42 3.51 23.35 -43.30
CA TRP A 42 4.63 24.24 -43.62
C TRP A 42 5.96 23.58 -43.23
N ASN A 43 6.88 23.56 -44.19
CA ASN A 43 8.23 23.02 -44.06
C ASN A 43 9.20 24.10 -43.55
N LEU A 44 10.27 23.62 -42.90
CA LEU A 44 11.63 24.17 -42.87
C LEU A 44 11.82 25.68 -43.14
N THR A 45 12.27 26.39 -42.10
CA THR A 45 13.41 27.31 -42.24
C THR A 45 14.49 26.94 -41.23
N THR A 46 15.70 26.77 -41.75
CA THR A 46 16.94 26.70 -40.98
C THR A 46 17.28 28.06 -40.41
N ASP A 47 17.77 28.12 -39.17
CA ASP A 47 18.79 29.10 -38.82
C ASP A 47 19.75 28.56 -37.75
N ASN A 48 21.04 28.85 -37.95
CA ASN A 48 22.14 28.37 -37.10
C ASN A 48 22.43 29.38 -35.99
N ALA A 49 22.61 28.91 -34.76
CA ALA A 49 23.39 29.63 -33.75
C ALA A 49 24.13 28.66 -32.83
N HIS A 50 25.46 28.64 -32.94
CA HIS A 50 26.36 28.00 -31.96
C HIS A 50 26.28 28.72 -30.60
N ALA A 51 26.39 27.98 -29.49
CA ALA A 51 27.43 28.23 -28.48
C ALA A 51 27.44 27.20 -27.31
N SER A 52 28.55 26.48 -27.19
CA SER A 52 29.21 26.03 -25.94
C SER A 52 28.41 25.38 -24.79
N LEU A 53 28.48 24.03 -24.71
CA LEU A 53 28.65 23.33 -23.43
C LEU A 53 30.14 23.36 -23.02
N PRO A 54 30.41 23.28 -21.70
CA PRO A 54 31.64 22.65 -21.21
C PRO A 54 31.41 21.60 -20.10
N GLY A 55 32.17 20.49 -20.15
CA GLY A 55 32.74 19.91 -18.92
C GLY A 55 32.09 18.66 -18.32
N ALA A 56 31.95 17.57 -19.07
CA ALA A 56 31.81 16.25 -18.44
C ALA A 56 33.14 15.80 -17.82
N ILE A 57 33.24 15.73 -16.49
CA ILE A 57 34.43 15.22 -15.80
C ILE A 57 34.26 13.72 -15.53
N GLN A 58 34.97 12.90 -16.30
CA GLN A 58 35.26 11.52 -15.90
C GLN A 58 36.10 11.53 -14.61
N ARG A 59 35.75 10.70 -13.62
CA ARG A 59 36.71 10.30 -12.58
C ARG A 59 37.04 8.82 -12.68
N LYS A 60 38.31 8.59 -13.02
CA LYS A 60 38.96 7.31 -13.31
C LYS A 60 38.96 6.38 -12.09
N SER A 61 38.67 5.10 -12.31
CA SER A 61 38.88 4.05 -11.31
C SER A 61 40.37 3.89 -10.99
N ARG A 62 40.67 3.51 -9.74
CA ARG A 62 42.02 3.09 -9.34
C ARG A 62 41.89 1.88 -8.41
N SER A 63 42.51 0.78 -8.83
CA SER A 63 42.66 -0.44 -8.05
C SER A 63 43.58 -0.23 -6.85
N ASN A 64 43.47 -1.11 -5.85
CA ASN A 64 44.59 -1.53 -5.03
C ASN A 64 44.31 -2.94 -4.48
N ASP A 65 45.22 -3.86 -4.77
CA ASP A 65 45.26 -5.20 -4.18
C ASP A 65 45.59 -5.17 -2.69
N ARG A 66 45.05 -6.13 -1.92
CA ARG A 66 45.91 -7.01 -1.11
C ARG A 66 45.26 -8.30 -0.58
N SER A 67 46.02 -9.39 -0.72
CA SER A 67 46.12 -10.56 0.19
C SER A 67 44.84 -11.31 0.60
N LYS A 68 44.42 -12.16 -0.32
CA LYS A 68 44.04 -13.57 -0.12
C LYS A 68 44.87 -14.29 0.97
N GLU A 69 44.20 -15.01 1.88
CA GLU A 69 44.79 -16.15 2.61
C GLU A 69 43.80 -17.33 2.61
N ARG A 70 44.30 -18.56 2.69
CA ARG A 70 43.61 -19.81 2.32
C ARG A 70 43.65 -20.79 3.49
N ALA A 71 42.58 -21.55 3.68
CA ALA A 71 42.44 -22.59 4.69
C ALA A 71 43.26 -23.87 4.38
N GLU A 72 43.16 -24.86 5.28
CA GLU A 72 43.46 -26.32 5.16
C GLU A 72 44.63 -26.82 6.07
N PRO A 73 44.71 -28.12 6.48
CA PRO A 73 44.28 -28.46 7.84
C PRO A 73 45.14 -29.51 8.61
N GLY A 74 44.75 -29.80 9.86
CA GLY A 74 44.86 -31.14 10.46
C GLY A 74 46.14 -31.49 11.25
N ALA A 75 45.93 -31.99 12.48
CA ALA A 75 46.65 -33.11 13.10
C ALA A 75 45.94 -33.49 14.41
N ALA A 76 45.80 -34.79 14.69
CA ALA A 76 45.27 -35.31 15.94
C ALA A 76 46.38 -35.94 16.79
N LEU A 77 46.22 -35.96 18.12
CA LEU A 77 46.68 -37.06 18.98
C LEU A 77 45.99 -36.98 20.36
N GLU A 78 45.71 -38.14 20.95
CA GLU A 78 45.12 -38.28 22.30
C GLU A 78 46.22 -38.52 23.39
N PRO A 79 45.96 -39.17 24.55
CA PRO A 79 45.69 -38.47 25.80
C PRO A 79 46.73 -38.80 26.90
N ALA A 80 46.63 -38.14 28.06
CA ALA A 80 47.33 -38.56 29.27
C ALA A 80 46.55 -38.20 30.53
N ASP A 81 46.16 -39.22 31.30
CA ASP A 81 45.53 -39.08 32.61
C ASP A 81 46.55 -38.66 33.68
N HIS A 82 46.16 -37.74 34.57
CA HIS A 82 46.70 -37.72 35.91
C HIS A 82 45.67 -37.26 36.95
N TYR A 83 45.53 -38.06 38.00
CA TYR A 83 44.65 -37.78 39.14
C TYR A 83 45.21 -36.65 40.00
N GLY A 84 44.34 -35.83 40.56
CA GLY A 84 44.66 -34.75 41.48
C GLY A 84 43.39 -34.21 42.12
N ASP A 85 42.94 -34.88 43.18
CA ASP A 85 41.85 -34.43 44.05
C ASP A 85 42.36 -33.33 44.99
N ASP A 86 41.68 -32.18 45.04
CA ASP A 86 41.70 -31.27 46.19
C ASP A 86 40.73 -30.08 46.04
N GLY A 87 40.09 -29.69 47.15
CA GLY A 87 39.60 -28.31 47.37
C GLY A 87 38.16 -27.97 46.90
N GLY A 88 37.21 -27.94 47.83
CA GLY A 88 35.82 -27.57 47.55
C GLY A 88 35.55 -26.08 47.29
N GLY A 89 34.53 -25.80 46.47
CA GLY A 89 33.97 -24.46 46.27
C GLY A 89 32.84 -24.46 45.22
N PRO A 90 31.68 -23.81 45.46
CA PRO A 90 30.52 -23.97 44.60
C PRO A 90 30.69 -23.19 43.28
N ARG A 91 31.04 -23.90 42.21
CA ARG A 91 31.02 -23.38 40.83
C ARG A 91 30.13 -24.25 39.94
N GLY A 92 28.84 -24.24 40.24
CA GLY A 92 27.78 -24.51 39.27
C GLY A 92 27.87 -23.49 38.13
N ARG A 93 28.76 -23.76 37.18
CA ARG A 93 29.12 -22.89 36.06
C ARG A 93 27.85 -22.69 35.23
N GLY A 94 27.31 -21.48 35.25
CA GLY A 94 26.02 -21.20 34.62
C GLY A 94 26.02 -21.65 33.17
N SER A 95 24.94 -22.33 32.77
CA SER A 95 24.60 -22.50 31.35
C SER A 95 24.66 -21.13 30.70
N SER A 96 25.65 -20.93 29.82
CA SER A 96 25.62 -19.78 28.93
C SER A 96 24.52 -20.08 27.92
N ASP A 97 23.32 -19.65 28.28
CA ASP A 97 22.06 -19.86 27.56
C ASP A 97 22.14 -19.21 26.18
N LYS A 98 22.77 -19.91 25.24
CA LYS A 98 23.05 -19.43 23.88
C LYS A 98 21.76 -18.89 23.26
N LEU A 99 21.87 -17.72 22.63
CA LEU A 99 20.79 -17.14 21.83
C LEU A 99 20.49 -18.08 20.66
N VAL A 100 19.40 -18.85 20.75
CA VAL A 100 18.96 -19.72 19.65
C VAL A 100 18.02 -18.93 18.77
N VAL A 101 18.46 -18.63 17.56
CA VAL A 101 17.66 -17.93 16.55
C VAL A 101 16.88 -18.93 15.72
N HIS A 102 15.58 -18.71 15.58
CA HIS A 102 14.67 -19.57 14.81
C HIS A 102 14.23 -18.94 13.49
N LEU A 103 14.15 -17.60 13.42
CA LEU A 103 13.77 -16.87 12.21
C LEU A 103 14.41 -15.47 12.20
N ILE A 104 14.97 -15.09 11.05
CA ILE A 104 15.38 -13.72 10.71
C ILE A 104 14.73 -13.37 9.38
N ILE A 105 13.99 -12.27 9.32
CA ILE A 105 13.45 -11.71 8.07
C ILE A 105 13.85 -10.23 8.01
N GLY A 106 14.31 -9.74 6.84
CA GLY A 106 14.57 -8.33 6.62
C GLY A 106 13.28 -7.51 6.71
N PHE A 107 13.26 -6.46 7.54
CA PHE A 107 12.07 -5.63 7.70
C PHE A 107 11.71 -4.89 6.40
N ARG A 108 12.73 -4.46 5.64
CA ARG A 108 12.58 -3.98 4.26
C ARG A 108 11.83 -4.97 3.36
N ASP A 109 12.13 -6.25 3.43
CA ASP A 109 11.55 -7.26 2.55
C ASP A 109 10.06 -7.46 2.87
N ILE A 110 9.69 -7.36 4.16
CA ILE A 110 8.30 -7.32 4.61
C ILE A 110 7.58 -6.09 4.04
N CYS A 111 8.19 -4.90 4.08
CA CYS A 111 7.62 -3.69 3.48
C CYS A 111 7.42 -3.84 1.96
N VAL A 112 8.44 -4.31 1.24
CA VAL A 112 8.36 -4.56 -0.21
C VAL A 112 7.27 -5.56 -0.55
N PHE A 113 7.17 -6.67 0.20
CA PHE A 113 6.08 -7.65 0.06
C PHE A 113 4.70 -7.01 0.20
N THR A 114 4.50 -6.14 1.22
CA THR A 114 3.22 -5.44 1.38
C THR A 114 2.87 -4.46 0.26
N LEU A 115 3.83 -4.01 -0.55
CA LEU A 115 3.57 -3.18 -1.72
C LEU A 115 3.32 -4.03 -2.97
N VAL A 116 4.24 -4.98 -3.26
CA VAL A 116 4.25 -5.75 -4.51
C VAL A 116 3.06 -6.71 -4.59
N LEU A 117 2.67 -7.35 -3.49
CA LEU A 117 1.55 -8.31 -3.50
C LEU A 117 0.21 -7.66 -3.92
N PRO A 118 -0.29 -6.59 -3.28
CA PRO A 118 -1.54 -5.97 -3.69
C PRO A 118 -1.45 -5.27 -5.04
N LEU A 119 -0.34 -4.58 -5.38
CA LEU A 119 -0.20 -3.95 -6.70
C LEU A 119 -0.16 -4.98 -7.84
N GLY A 120 0.61 -6.06 -7.69
CA GLY A 120 0.67 -7.15 -8.65
C GLY A 120 -0.68 -7.84 -8.79
N THR A 121 -1.38 -8.08 -7.67
CA THR A 121 -2.74 -8.64 -7.71
C THR A 121 -3.73 -7.69 -8.39
N LEU A 122 -3.70 -6.39 -8.10
CA LEU A 122 -4.56 -5.40 -8.72
C LEU A 122 -4.35 -5.34 -10.24
N PHE A 123 -3.10 -5.41 -10.70
CA PHE A 123 -2.76 -5.49 -12.12
C PHE A 123 -3.29 -6.77 -12.78
N VAL A 124 -3.13 -7.94 -12.14
CA VAL A 124 -3.69 -9.21 -12.64
C VAL A 124 -5.23 -9.17 -12.68
N CYS A 125 -5.88 -8.63 -11.65
CA CYS A 125 -7.33 -8.42 -11.65
C CYS A 125 -7.78 -7.49 -12.78
N PHE A 126 -7.07 -6.37 -12.99
CA PHE A 126 -7.37 -5.42 -14.07
C PHE A 126 -7.26 -6.08 -15.45
N VAL A 127 -6.11 -6.69 -15.77
CA VAL A 127 -5.86 -7.30 -17.09
C VAL A 127 -6.83 -8.47 -17.34
N SER A 128 -7.01 -9.36 -16.36
CA SER A 128 -7.91 -10.51 -16.54
C SER A 128 -9.37 -10.09 -16.68
N ALA A 129 -9.87 -9.16 -15.86
CA ALA A 129 -11.23 -8.67 -15.99
C ALA A 129 -11.45 -7.94 -17.32
N TYR A 130 -10.49 -7.10 -17.75
CA TYR A 130 -10.59 -6.36 -19.01
C TYR A 130 -10.63 -7.28 -20.24
N VAL A 131 -9.85 -8.36 -20.24
CA VAL A 131 -9.80 -9.32 -21.36
C VAL A 131 -10.98 -10.30 -21.36
N PHE A 132 -11.36 -10.84 -20.20
CA PHE A 132 -12.32 -11.96 -20.12
C PHE A 132 -13.73 -11.56 -19.70
N GLN A 133 -13.91 -10.41 -19.04
CA GLN A 133 -15.19 -9.95 -18.48
C GLN A 133 -15.46 -8.45 -18.78
N PRO A 134 -15.31 -7.98 -20.04
CA PRO A 134 -15.50 -6.57 -20.36
C PRO A 134 -16.92 -6.08 -20.05
N GLU A 135 -17.96 -6.88 -20.32
CA GLU A 135 -19.35 -6.49 -20.04
C GLU A 135 -19.58 -6.27 -18.54
N GLU A 136 -19.16 -7.20 -17.68
CA GLU A 136 -19.38 -7.10 -16.22
C GLU A 136 -18.70 -5.91 -15.53
N ILE A 137 -17.65 -5.34 -16.12
CA ILE A 137 -16.89 -4.21 -15.53
C ILE A 137 -17.13 -2.87 -16.23
N HIS A 138 -17.64 -2.88 -17.46
CA HIS A 138 -17.99 -1.67 -18.22
C HIS A 138 -19.49 -1.36 -18.23
N GLU A 139 -20.39 -2.32 -17.90
CA GLU A 139 -21.83 -2.03 -17.70
C GLU A 139 -22.03 -1.13 -16.47
N THR A 140 -22.06 0.17 -16.72
CA THR A 140 -22.71 1.14 -15.83
C THR A 140 -24.23 0.95 -15.91
N HIS A 141 -24.97 1.39 -14.88
CA HIS A 141 -26.44 1.34 -14.82
C HIS A 141 -27.15 2.07 -16.00
N CYS A 142 -26.41 2.84 -16.80
CA CYS A 142 -26.88 3.55 -17.99
C CYS A 142 -26.26 3.04 -19.31
N ARG A 143 -25.54 1.90 -19.31
CA ARG A 143 -24.82 1.33 -20.48
C ARG A 143 -23.83 2.29 -21.16
N VAL A 144 -23.25 3.22 -20.40
CA VAL A 144 -22.17 4.08 -20.88
C VAL A 144 -20.83 3.39 -20.62
N TYR A 145 -20.05 3.18 -21.67
CA TYR A 145 -18.74 2.52 -21.61
C TYR A 145 -17.71 3.40 -20.90
N ASN A 146 -17.25 2.98 -19.72
CA ASN A 146 -16.23 3.71 -18.97
C ASN A 146 -14.84 3.14 -19.27
N ILE A 147 -13.97 3.95 -19.91
CA ILE A 147 -12.65 3.51 -20.43
C ILE A 147 -11.78 2.83 -19.37
N ILE A 148 -11.91 3.22 -18.10
CA ILE A 148 -11.20 2.62 -16.97
C ILE A 148 -12.24 2.16 -15.93
N PRO A 149 -12.43 0.85 -15.69
CA PRO A 149 -13.32 0.35 -14.64
C PRO A 149 -12.74 0.62 -13.24
N SER A 150 -13.61 0.84 -12.25
CA SER A 150 -13.19 1.05 -10.85
C SER A 150 -12.50 -0.18 -10.26
N ILE A 151 -11.69 0.02 -9.22
CA ILE A 151 -11.06 -1.08 -8.46
C ILE A 151 -12.14 -2.03 -7.94
N SER A 152 -13.19 -1.47 -7.35
CA SER A 152 -14.35 -2.22 -6.83
C SER A 152 -15.09 -3.05 -7.90
N ALA A 153 -15.06 -2.65 -9.17
CA ALA A 153 -15.61 -3.46 -10.27
C ALA A 153 -14.71 -4.66 -10.58
N ILE A 154 -13.43 -4.41 -10.89
CA ILE A 154 -12.48 -5.48 -11.28
C ILE A 154 -12.15 -6.46 -10.14
N THR A 155 -12.30 -6.05 -8.88
CA THR A 155 -12.13 -6.90 -7.68
C THR A 155 -13.45 -7.44 -7.13
N GLY A 156 -14.60 -7.01 -7.67
CA GLY A 156 -15.92 -7.51 -7.30
C GLY A 156 -16.36 -8.75 -8.08
N VAL A 157 -15.85 -8.92 -9.30
CA VAL A 157 -16.13 -10.06 -10.20
C VAL A 157 -15.35 -11.32 -9.82
N SER A 158 -15.86 -12.50 -10.17
CA SER A 158 -15.16 -13.77 -9.94
C SER A 158 -14.48 -14.25 -11.23
N PRO A 159 -13.25 -14.79 -11.19
CA PRO A 159 -12.50 -15.24 -10.00
C PRO A 159 -11.68 -14.17 -9.25
N GLN A 160 -11.53 -12.96 -9.79
CA GLN A 160 -10.66 -11.88 -9.31
C GLN A 160 -10.90 -11.51 -7.85
N ARG A 161 -12.16 -11.50 -7.40
CA ARG A 161 -12.59 -11.31 -6.01
C ARG A 161 -11.89 -12.23 -5.02
N TYR A 162 -11.67 -13.50 -5.37
CA TYR A 162 -10.98 -14.44 -4.49
C TYR A 162 -9.48 -14.14 -4.42
N LEU A 163 -8.86 -13.85 -5.58
CA LEU A 163 -7.45 -13.47 -5.66
C LEU A 163 -7.17 -12.19 -4.86
N TRP A 164 -8.03 -11.18 -4.99
CA TRP A 164 -7.96 -9.92 -4.25
C TRP A 164 -8.14 -10.13 -2.73
N ARG A 165 -9.15 -10.88 -2.30
CA ARG A 165 -9.37 -11.23 -0.88
C ARG A 165 -8.16 -11.95 -0.26
N VAL A 166 -7.54 -12.90 -0.96
CA VAL A 166 -6.33 -13.60 -0.48
C VAL A 166 -5.13 -12.65 -0.38
N SER A 167 -4.90 -11.81 -1.41
CA SER A 167 -3.84 -10.80 -1.41
C SER A 167 -3.95 -9.85 -0.21
N ILE A 168 -5.16 -9.33 0.05
CA ILE A 168 -5.40 -8.39 1.15
C ILE A 168 -5.31 -9.07 2.51
N ALA A 169 -5.76 -10.32 2.65
CA ALA A 169 -5.57 -11.10 3.88
C ALA A 169 -4.08 -11.27 4.25
N LEU A 170 -3.24 -11.59 3.27
CA LEU A 170 -1.78 -11.71 3.45
C LEU A 170 -1.10 -10.35 3.69
N HIS A 171 -1.64 -9.27 3.16
CA HIS A 171 -1.15 -7.90 3.33
C HIS A 171 -1.44 -7.31 4.72
N ILE A 172 -2.61 -7.60 5.30
CA ILE A 172 -3.10 -7.00 6.56
C ILE A 172 -2.19 -7.34 7.76
N GLY A 173 -1.76 -8.59 7.90
CA GLY A 173 -0.95 -9.04 9.04
C GLY A 173 0.36 -8.24 9.21
N PRO A 174 1.22 -8.18 8.18
CA PRO A 174 2.40 -7.32 8.16
C PRO A 174 2.12 -5.84 8.44
N ARG A 175 1.04 -5.26 7.91
CA ARG A 175 0.67 -3.85 8.16
C ARG A 175 0.40 -3.57 9.64
N PHE A 176 -0.28 -4.47 10.36
CA PHE A 176 -0.46 -4.34 11.80
C PHE A 176 0.86 -4.40 12.58
N ILE A 177 1.78 -5.29 12.19
CA ILE A 177 3.11 -5.40 12.80
C ILE A 177 3.90 -4.10 12.60
N ILE A 178 3.91 -3.57 11.36
CA ILE A 178 4.57 -2.30 11.02
C ILE A 178 4.00 -1.12 11.84
N GLY A 179 2.66 -1.02 11.95
CA GLY A 179 2.00 0.01 12.75
C GLY A 179 2.39 -0.04 14.24
N PHE A 180 2.58 -1.24 14.79
CA PHE A 180 3.08 -1.42 16.16
C PHE A 180 4.56 -1.04 16.31
N VAL A 181 5.42 -1.40 15.34
CA VAL A 181 6.84 -1.00 15.31
C VAL A 181 6.96 0.52 15.32
N TYR A 182 6.24 1.22 14.43
CA TYR A 182 6.21 2.68 14.39
C TYR A 182 5.80 3.32 15.72
N ARG A 183 4.74 2.81 16.36
CA ARG A 183 4.29 3.33 17.66
C ARG A 183 5.38 3.26 18.73
N ASN A 184 6.22 2.22 18.70
CA ASN A 184 7.33 2.07 19.64
C ASN A 184 8.54 2.94 19.25
N TRP A 185 8.86 3.04 17.96
CA TRP A 185 9.92 3.92 17.45
C TRP A 185 9.64 5.39 17.77
N TYR A 186 8.44 5.89 17.47
CA TYR A 186 8.04 7.25 17.83
C TYR A 186 8.10 7.51 19.35
N ARG A 187 7.77 6.51 20.18
CA ARG A 187 7.91 6.63 21.64
C ARG A 187 9.36 6.71 22.09
N ALA A 188 10.28 5.99 21.43
CA ALA A 188 11.71 6.11 21.70
C ALA A 188 12.23 7.51 21.32
N MET A 189 11.80 8.07 20.19
CA MET A 189 12.14 9.46 19.81
C MET A 189 11.62 10.49 20.80
N VAL A 190 10.40 10.30 21.33
CA VAL A 190 9.83 11.20 22.36
C VAL A 190 10.65 11.21 23.66
N ALA A 191 11.34 10.12 24.00
CA ALA A 191 12.21 10.09 25.18
C ALA A 191 13.46 11.00 25.06
N GLY A 192 13.82 11.43 23.84
CA GLY A 192 14.87 12.43 23.59
C GLY A 192 14.41 13.88 23.59
N LEU A 193 13.11 14.15 23.85
CA LEU A 193 12.57 15.51 23.85
C LEU A 193 12.59 16.13 25.26
N ASN A 194 13.25 17.27 25.40
CA ASN A 194 13.39 17.99 26.68
C ASN A 194 12.16 18.87 27.06
N ASP A 195 11.25 19.12 26.12
CA ASP A 195 10.09 20.03 26.27
C ASP A 195 8.83 19.25 26.71
N PRO A 196 8.32 19.41 27.95
CA PRO A 196 7.18 18.62 28.46
C PRO A 196 5.87 18.85 27.71
N ALA A 197 5.64 20.06 27.19
CA ALA A 197 4.43 20.37 26.42
C ALA A 197 4.47 19.65 25.06
N ARG A 198 5.64 19.62 24.42
CA ARG A 198 5.87 18.88 23.18
C ARG A 198 5.79 17.37 23.39
N VAL A 199 6.37 16.83 24.45
CA VAL A 199 6.25 15.41 24.84
C VAL A 199 4.77 15.02 24.95
N THR A 200 3.97 15.80 25.67
CA THR A 200 2.52 15.55 25.84
C THR A 200 1.78 15.57 24.50
N LYS A 201 2.06 16.57 23.65
CA LYS A 201 1.48 16.69 22.30
C LYS A 201 1.87 15.52 21.39
N ALA A 202 3.13 15.12 21.41
CA ALA A 202 3.67 14.01 20.65
C ALA A 202 3.03 12.68 21.09
N CYS A 203 2.98 12.38 22.40
CA CYS A 203 2.31 11.19 22.94
C CYS A 203 0.85 11.09 22.50
N ARG A 204 0.10 12.21 22.52
CA ARG A 204 -1.29 12.24 22.02
C ARG A 204 -1.34 11.93 20.52
N MET A 205 -0.45 12.53 19.72
CA MET A 205 -0.43 12.31 18.27
C MET A 205 0.04 10.92 17.87
N ILE A 206 0.96 10.28 18.60
CA ILE A 206 1.34 8.87 18.40
C ILE A 206 0.13 7.96 18.55
N ASN A 207 -0.70 8.18 19.58
CA ASN A 207 -1.92 7.40 19.75
C ASN A 207 -2.94 7.66 18.62
N ILE A 208 -3.12 8.91 18.18
CA ILE A 208 -3.99 9.26 17.05
C ILE A 208 -3.52 8.59 15.75
N VAL A 209 -2.23 8.70 15.41
CA VAL A 209 -1.63 8.06 14.22
C VAL A 209 -1.79 6.54 14.26
N TYR A 210 -1.58 5.91 15.41
CA TYR A 210 -1.77 4.48 15.58
C TYR A 210 -3.24 4.05 15.38
N TRP A 211 -4.20 4.75 16.00
CA TRP A 211 -5.63 4.43 15.83
C TRP A 211 -6.12 4.69 14.40
N LEU A 212 -5.67 5.76 13.75
CA LEU A 212 -6.00 6.02 12.34
C LEU A 212 -5.50 4.90 11.43
N ASN A 213 -4.28 4.39 11.65
CA ASN A 213 -3.74 3.24 10.92
C ASN A 213 -4.58 1.97 11.15
N LEU A 214 -4.97 1.67 12.40
CA LEU A 214 -5.85 0.53 12.69
C LEU A 214 -7.22 0.63 12.00
N VAL A 215 -7.83 1.82 11.98
CA VAL A 215 -9.12 2.05 11.30
C VAL A 215 -8.96 1.98 9.78
N GLU A 216 -7.88 2.53 9.22
CA GLU A 216 -7.53 2.43 7.80
C GLU A 216 -7.41 0.97 7.35
N ILE A 217 -6.61 0.15 8.04
CA ILE A 217 -6.46 -1.29 7.75
C ILE A 217 -7.80 -2.02 7.88
N SER A 218 -8.60 -1.68 8.89
CA SER A 218 -9.92 -2.29 9.09
C SER A 218 -10.91 -1.93 7.97
N ALA A 219 -10.87 -0.68 7.49
CA ALA A 219 -11.69 -0.23 6.37
C ALA A 219 -11.24 -0.82 5.02
N LEU A 220 -9.92 -0.99 4.81
CA LEU A 220 -9.35 -1.70 3.67
C LEU A 220 -9.79 -3.19 3.64
N CYS A 221 -9.87 -3.83 4.80
CA CYS A 221 -10.47 -5.15 4.94
C CYS A 221 -11.97 -5.11 4.58
N GLY A 222 -12.72 -4.19 5.17
CA GLY A 222 -14.16 -4.04 4.93
C GLY A 222 -14.51 -3.85 3.44
N VAL A 223 -13.83 -2.94 2.73
CA VAL A 223 -14.06 -2.66 1.30
C VAL A 223 -13.67 -3.84 0.39
N THR A 224 -12.79 -4.72 0.86
CA THR A 224 -12.35 -5.94 0.16
C THR A 224 -13.34 -7.11 0.34
N TYR A 225 -13.92 -7.24 1.54
CA TYR A 225 -14.79 -8.37 1.85
C TYR A 225 -16.27 -8.09 1.57
N ILE A 226 -16.75 -6.86 1.80
CA ILE A 226 -18.12 -6.45 1.46
C ILE A 226 -18.12 -6.04 -0.02
N SER A 227 -18.67 -6.86 -0.92
CA SER A 227 -18.73 -6.49 -2.35
C SER A 227 -19.73 -5.37 -2.60
N ASN A 228 -19.40 -4.48 -3.56
CA ASN A 228 -20.34 -3.53 -4.14
C ASN A 228 -21.58 -4.21 -4.77
N LYS A 229 -21.45 -5.43 -5.31
CA LYS A 229 -22.57 -6.26 -5.80
C LYS A 229 -23.40 -6.87 -4.67
N GLU A 230 -22.84 -7.04 -3.46
CA GLU A 230 -23.51 -7.65 -2.30
C GLU A 230 -24.25 -6.58 -1.46
N ASN A 231 -23.64 -5.43 -1.19
CA ASN A 231 -24.26 -4.31 -0.46
C ASN A 231 -23.60 -2.98 -0.84
N TYR A 232 -24.08 -2.36 -1.92
CA TYR A 232 -23.54 -1.09 -2.42
C TYR A 232 -23.54 0.04 -1.36
N PRO A 233 -24.64 0.35 -0.64
CA PRO A 233 -24.64 1.43 0.35
C PRO A 233 -23.59 1.24 1.45
N LEU A 234 -23.43 0.01 1.96
CA LEU A 234 -22.42 -0.28 2.98
C LEU A 234 -21.00 -0.18 2.42
N HIS A 235 -20.76 -0.75 1.23
CA HIS A 235 -19.46 -0.69 0.55
C HIS A 235 -19.04 0.78 0.31
N GLU A 236 -19.95 1.64 -0.16
CA GLU A 236 -19.72 3.06 -0.37
C GLU A 236 -19.28 3.76 0.93
N LYS A 237 -19.99 3.52 2.06
CA LYS A 237 -19.61 4.15 3.33
C LYS A 237 -18.29 3.63 3.87
N VAL A 238 -17.99 2.34 3.72
CA VAL A 238 -16.69 1.77 4.13
C VAL A 238 -15.55 2.32 3.27
N PHE A 239 -15.76 2.50 1.96
CA PHE A 239 -14.81 3.17 1.06
C PHE A 239 -14.54 4.62 1.50
N ILE A 240 -15.58 5.40 1.82
CA ILE A 240 -15.42 6.77 2.34
C ILE A 240 -14.64 6.78 3.67
N ILE A 241 -14.88 5.81 4.57
CA ILE A 241 -14.11 5.67 5.82
C ILE A 241 -12.64 5.37 5.51
N PHE A 242 -12.34 4.44 4.59
CA PHE A 242 -10.97 4.16 4.16
C PHE A 242 -10.28 5.40 3.62
N MET A 243 -10.92 6.13 2.69
CA MET A 243 -10.38 7.34 2.08
C MET A 243 -10.08 8.44 3.10
N THR A 244 -11.03 8.73 3.98
CA THR A 244 -10.88 9.79 5.00
C THR A 244 -9.85 9.44 6.08
N THR A 245 -9.79 8.16 6.51
CA THR A 245 -8.82 7.70 7.51
C THR A 245 -7.41 7.58 6.96
N SER A 246 -7.23 7.10 5.72
CA SER A 246 -5.95 7.09 4.98
C SER A 246 -5.34 8.49 4.86
N LEU A 247 -6.10 9.49 4.37
CA LEU A 247 -5.62 10.87 4.26
C LEU A 247 -5.30 11.49 5.62
N SER A 248 -6.13 11.21 6.62
CA SER A 248 -5.92 11.66 8.01
C SER A 248 -4.67 11.03 8.62
N TYR A 249 -4.42 9.74 8.38
CA TYR A 249 -3.23 9.02 8.83
C TYR A 249 -1.95 9.61 8.22
N MET A 250 -1.93 9.85 6.90
CA MET A 250 -0.79 10.47 6.22
C MET A 250 -0.49 11.87 6.79
N LEU A 251 -1.53 12.72 6.90
CA LEU A 251 -1.38 14.07 7.46
C LEU A 251 -0.91 14.04 8.92
N ALA A 252 -1.52 13.20 9.76
CA ALA A 252 -1.16 13.07 11.16
C ALA A 252 0.28 12.56 11.33
N THR A 253 0.73 11.63 10.47
CA THR A 253 2.11 11.13 10.44
C THR A 253 3.10 12.22 10.05
N LEU A 254 2.82 13.00 8.98
CA LEU A 254 3.67 14.14 8.58
C LEU A 254 3.73 15.23 9.66
N LYS A 255 2.61 15.52 10.34
CA LYS A 255 2.56 16.48 11.45
C LYS A 255 3.28 15.94 12.69
N LEU A 256 3.24 14.63 12.96
CA LEU A 256 3.94 13.97 14.06
C LEU A 256 5.46 14.02 13.85
N LEU A 257 5.93 13.68 12.64
CA LEU A 257 7.36 13.76 12.29
C LEU A 257 7.91 15.17 12.50
N LYS A 258 7.19 16.22 12.09
CA LYS A 258 7.58 17.63 12.36
C LYS A 258 7.61 18.01 13.85
N ILE A 259 6.98 17.25 14.74
CA ILE A 259 7.02 17.49 16.20
C ILE A 259 8.18 16.71 16.85
N LEU A 260 8.46 15.49 16.38
CA LEU A 260 9.55 14.65 16.84
C LEU A 260 10.92 15.11 16.31
N GLN A 261 10.96 15.67 15.11
CA GLN A 261 12.17 16.09 14.40
C GLN A 261 12.08 17.59 14.03
N PRO A 262 12.20 18.51 15.01
CA PRO A 262 12.09 19.95 14.77
C PRO A 262 13.20 20.48 13.86
N ASP A 263 14.43 19.99 14.05
CA ASP A 263 15.63 20.37 13.28
C ASP A 263 15.75 19.56 11.96
N GLY A 264 14.78 18.69 11.70
CA GLY A 264 14.70 17.86 10.50
C GLY A 264 15.20 16.41 10.67
N PRO A 265 15.11 15.63 9.57
CA PRO A 265 15.59 14.24 9.51
C PRO A 265 17.06 14.11 9.91
N GLN A 266 17.39 13.05 10.65
CA GLN A 266 18.76 12.82 11.14
C GLN A 266 19.60 11.98 10.17
N THR A 267 18.97 11.27 9.23
CA THR A 267 19.65 10.45 8.22
C THR A 267 19.17 10.77 6.80
N PRO A 268 20.00 10.54 5.75
CA PRO A 268 19.57 10.70 4.36
C PRO A 268 18.39 9.81 3.96
N ASN A 269 18.24 8.66 4.63
CA ASN A 269 17.13 7.74 4.39
C ASN A 269 15.82 8.27 5.01
N GLU A 270 15.87 8.83 6.23
CA GLU A 270 14.72 9.54 6.82
C GLU A 270 14.33 10.78 6.00
N GLU A 271 15.29 11.51 5.43
CA GLU A 271 15.01 12.65 4.55
C GLU A 271 14.29 12.20 3.27
N SER A 272 14.82 11.16 2.62
CA SER A 272 14.20 10.54 1.44
C SER A 272 12.79 10.03 1.76
N SER A 273 12.64 9.34 2.90
CA SER A 273 11.36 8.86 3.43
C SER A 273 10.36 9.99 3.63
N LEU A 274 10.76 11.10 4.27
CA LEU A 274 9.92 12.27 4.48
C LEU A 274 9.50 12.90 3.14
N ARG A 275 10.41 13.00 2.17
CA ARG A 275 10.11 13.50 0.81
C ARG A 275 9.09 12.61 0.09
N TYR A 276 9.26 11.28 0.14
CA TYR A 276 8.28 10.36 -0.44
C TYR A 276 6.92 10.40 0.27
N LYS A 277 6.89 10.44 1.61
CA LYS A 277 5.65 10.62 2.39
C LYS A 277 4.90 11.90 2.01
N GLN A 278 5.62 13.01 1.83
CA GLN A 278 5.05 14.28 1.35
C GLN A 278 4.52 14.16 -0.08
N ALA A 279 5.28 13.53 -1.00
CA ALA A 279 4.87 13.33 -2.37
C ALA A 279 3.61 12.45 -2.48
N PHE A 280 3.54 11.31 -1.78
CA PHE A 280 2.38 10.44 -1.75
C PHE A 280 1.16 11.10 -1.10
N PHE A 281 1.34 11.92 -0.05
CA PHE A 281 0.25 12.70 0.52
C PHE A 281 -0.28 13.76 -0.46
N ALA A 282 0.60 14.52 -1.12
CA ALA A 282 0.22 15.51 -2.12
C ALA A 282 -0.51 14.88 -3.32
N LEU A 283 0.00 13.74 -3.81
CA LEU A 283 -0.60 12.95 -4.88
C LEU A 283 -1.99 12.42 -4.49
N SER A 284 -2.14 11.95 -3.25
CA SER A 284 -3.42 11.46 -2.71
C SER A 284 -4.44 12.60 -2.60
N ILE A 285 -4.04 13.79 -2.14
CA ILE A 285 -4.92 14.97 -2.07
C ILE A 285 -5.33 15.43 -3.48
N ALA A 286 -4.38 15.58 -4.40
CA ALA A 286 -4.66 16.00 -5.78
C ALA A 286 -5.62 15.02 -6.47
N SER A 287 -5.40 13.72 -6.31
CA SER A 287 -6.28 12.68 -6.87
C SER A 287 -7.64 12.63 -6.17
N THR A 288 -7.72 12.91 -4.86
CA THR A 288 -9.00 12.99 -4.15
C THR A 288 -9.88 14.13 -4.67
N VAL A 289 -9.29 15.29 -5.01
CA VAL A 289 -10.00 16.36 -5.73
C VAL A 289 -10.39 15.91 -7.14
N GLY A 290 -9.48 15.20 -7.81
CA GLY A 290 -9.71 14.62 -9.14
C GLY A 290 -10.83 13.59 -9.23
N LEU A 291 -11.24 12.95 -8.12
CA LEU A 291 -12.35 11.97 -8.10
C LEU A 291 -13.67 12.52 -8.64
N ILE A 292 -13.90 13.84 -8.52
CA ILE A 292 -15.10 14.52 -9.04
C ILE A 292 -15.14 14.46 -10.58
N LEU A 293 -13.98 14.40 -11.24
CA LEU A 293 -13.82 14.58 -12.67
C LEU A 293 -13.37 13.30 -13.40
N TRP A 294 -12.40 12.56 -12.82
CA TRP A 294 -11.83 11.32 -13.36
C TRP A 294 -11.82 10.23 -12.27
N PHE A 295 -13.02 9.87 -11.77
CA PHE A 295 -13.23 8.95 -10.65
C PHE A 295 -12.32 7.70 -10.67
N ALA A 296 -12.43 6.88 -11.72
CA ALA A 296 -11.74 5.59 -11.77
C ALA A 296 -10.21 5.74 -11.75
N LEU A 297 -9.64 6.60 -12.61
CA LEU A 297 -8.19 6.84 -12.65
C LEU A 297 -7.67 7.33 -11.29
N CYS A 298 -8.38 8.26 -10.66
CA CYS A 298 -8.00 8.80 -9.36
C CYS A 298 -8.09 7.75 -8.24
N GLU A 299 -9.02 6.80 -8.30
CA GLU A 299 -9.10 5.66 -7.37
C GLU A 299 -7.82 4.81 -7.39
N TYR A 300 -7.32 4.42 -8.58
CA TYR A 300 -6.03 3.70 -8.71
C TYR A 300 -4.86 4.51 -8.19
N ILE A 301 -4.82 5.82 -8.44
CA ILE A 301 -3.72 6.69 -7.98
C ILE A 301 -3.74 6.82 -6.45
N VAL A 302 -4.90 7.04 -5.81
CA VAL A 302 -4.99 7.11 -4.34
C VAL A 302 -4.65 5.78 -3.69
N ALA A 303 -5.15 4.66 -4.22
CA ALA A 303 -4.82 3.32 -3.72
C ALA A 303 -3.31 3.04 -3.81
N SER A 304 -2.70 3.35 -4.96
CA SER A 304 -1.26 3.18 -5.18
C SER A 304 -0.42 4.11 -4.30
N ALA A 305 -0.86 5.36 -4.10
CA ALA A 305 -0.20 6.33 -3.23
C ALA A 305 -0.30 5.95 -1.75
N ASN A 306 -1.42 5.36 -1.30
CA ASN A 306 -1.53 4.76 0.03
C ASN A 306 -0.51 3.62 0.21
N MET A 307 -0.46 2.67 -0.72
CA MET A 307 0.48 1.56 -0.64
C MET A 307 1.93 2.04 -0.66
N GLY A 308 2.24 3.03 -1.51
CA GLY A 308 3.55 3.69 -1.57
C GLY A 308 3.91 4.41 -0.27
N PHE A 309 2.97 5.16 0.34
CA PHE A 309 3.19 5.86 1.62
C PHE A 309 3.60 4.88 2.72
N HIS A 310 2.87 3.78 2.90
CA HIS A 310 3.21 2.74 3.87
C HIS A 310 4.48 1.95 3.50
N CYS A 311 4.91 1.98 2.23
CA CYS A 311 6.15 1.33 1.81
C CYS A 311 7.41 2.18 2.09
N THR A 312 7.26 3.51 2.27
CA THR A 312 8.38 4.40 2.69
C THR A 312 9.06 3.96 3.99
N THR A 313 8.36 3.17 4.80
CA THR A 313 8.85 2.44 5.98
C THR A 313 10.16 1.69 5.76
N MET A 314 10.43 1.20 4.54
CA MET A 314 11.71 0.54 4.23
C MET A 314 12.93 1.49 4.30
N LEU A 315 12.70 2.79 4.21
CA LEU A 315 13.73 3.83 4.29
C LEU A 315 13.91 4.30 5.73
N ASP A 316 12.85 4.29 6.55
CA ASP A 316 12.95 4.55 7.99
C ASP A 316 13.72 3.43 8.71
N PHE A 317 13.61 2.19 8.21
CA PHE A 317 14.19 0.99 8.81
C PHE A 317 14.93 0.13 7.76
N PRO A 318 16.10 0.57 7.27
CA PRO A 318 16.81 -0.05 6.16
C PRO A 318 17.64 -1.29 6.54
N THR A 319 17.98 -1.48 7.82
CA THR A 319 18.91 -2.53 8.30
C THR A 319 18.29 -3.41 9.39
N GLU A 320 17.05 -3.14 9.77
CA GLU A 320 16.32 -3.81 10.82
C GLU A 320 15.81 -5.18 10.37
N HIS A 321 15.79 -6.12 11.30
CA HIS A 321 15.35 -7.48 11.08
C HIS A 321 14.28 -7.89 12.10
N PHE A 322 13.26 -8.59 11.62
CA PHE A 322 12.32 -9.30 12.48
C PHE A 322 12.97 -10.60 12.97
N LEU A 323 13.19 -10.70 14.28
CA LEU A 323 13.92 -11.79 14.92
C LEU A 323 12.99 -12.61 15.84
N ILE A 324 12.88 -13.92 15.59
CA ILE A 324 12.33 -14.88 16.55
C ILE A 324 13.50 -15.66 17.14
N ALA A 325 13.73 -15.52 18.45
CA ALA A 325 14.81 -16.19 19.15
C ALA A 325 14.45 -16.59 20.59
N LYS A 326 14.91 -17.77 21.02
CA LYS A 326 14.85 -18.22 22.42
C LYS A 326 15.88 -17.44 23.25
N ASN A 327 15.58 -17.18 24.52
CA ASN A 327 16.46 -16.48 25.48
C ASN A 327 16.79 -15.00 25.18
N ALA A 328 16.18 -14.39 24.16
CA ALA A 328 16.39 -12.98 23.79
C ALA A 328 16.25 -11.95 24.94
N LYS A 329 15.41 -12.24 25.96
CA LYS A 329 15.24 -11.39 27.16
C LYS A 329 16.50 -11.32 28.04
N GLN A 330 17.30 -12.39 28.12
CA GLN A 330 18.54 -12.40 28.91
C GLN A 330 19.57 -11.46 28.26
N TYR A 331 19.74 -11.56 26.93
CA TYR A 331 20.62 -10.69 26.14
C TYR A 331 20.26 -9.20 26.26
N LYS A 332 18.95 -8.86 26.23
CA LYS A 332 18.47 -7.49 26.43
C LYS A 332 18.91 -6.87 27.77
N LYS A 333 18.99 -7.68 28.83
CA LYS A 333 19.40 -7.22 30.18
C LYS A 333 20.92 -7.02 30.28
N GLN A 334 21.70 -7.83 29.56
CA GLN A 334 23.16 -7.77 29.59
C GLN A 334 23.71 -6.54 28.85
N GLN A 335 23.08 -6.09 27.76
CA GLN A 335 23.43 -4.82 27.13
C GLN A 335 23.09 -3.59 27.99
N THR A 336 21.99 -3.62 28.75
CA THR A 336 21.62 -2.48 29.62
C THR A 336 22.55 -2.31 30.82
N SER A 337 23.19 -3.38 31.31
CA SER A 337 24.20 -3.31 32.37
C SER A 337 25.59 -2.82 31.93
N LEU A 338 25.84 -2.70 30.62
CA LEU A 338 27.13 -2.28 30.05
C LEU A 338 27.16 -0.79 29.63
N GLY A 339 26.06 -0.06 29.86
CA GLY A 339 25.83 1.28 29.31
C GLY A 339 25.98 2.47 30.26
N TRP A 340 26.42 2.30 31.52
CA TRP A 340 26.66 3.44 32.42
C TRP A 340 27.79 3.20 33.43
N LYS A 341 29.01 3.55 33.00
CA LYS A 341 30.07 4.05 33.87
C LYS A 341 30.70 5.24 33.17
N VAL A 342 30.33 6.42 33.64
CA VAL A 342 31.11 7.64 33.49
C VAL A 342 31.57 7.92 34.93
N ASP A 343 32.89 7.89 35.14
CA ASP A 343 33.52 8.24 36.41
C ASP A 343 33.47 9.76 36.66
#